data_AF-A0A537TJS2-F1
#
_entry.id   AF-A0A537TJS2-F1
#
_cell.length_a   1.000
_cell.length_b   1.000
_cell.length_c   1.000
_cell.angle_alpha   90.00
_cell.angle_beta   90.00
_cell.angle_gamma   90.00
#
_symmetry.space_group_name_H-M   'P 1'
#
loop_
_entity.id
_entity.type
_entity.pdbx_description
1 polymer ?
#
loop_
_entity_poly.entity_id
_entity_poly.type
_entity_poly.pdbx_seq_one_letter_code
_entity_poly.pdbx_strand_id
1 'polypeptide(L)'
;MASLYGCEQIPSLPQAKKDEMQRRQLSHLTCGFLVWLMCWAAATASAQTPAVPTGPVTLEQALVLAEARSESIAIARAGVQRAEGEQVRARSGRFPQMSASASYDRALASEFEGIFDTGASACAPFAPNPAAPLPDRVSEIERAIDCHSAGRTHGA
;
A
#
# COMPACT_ATOMS: atom_id res chain seq x y z
N MET A 1 6.31 -61.07 8.47
CA MET A 1 5.28 -61.66 7.58
C MET A 1 3.94 -61.10 8.02
N ALA A 2 3.11 -60.42 7.24
CA ALA A 2 3.26 -59.68 6.00
C ALA A 2 2.15 -58.61 6.09
N SER A 3 2.52 -57.35 5.90
CA SER A 3 1.57 -56.27 5.56
C SER A 3 1.20 -56.47 4.09
N LEU A 4 -0.08 -56.35 3.70
CA LEU A 4 -0.56 -56.03 2.34
C LEU A 4 -2.10 -56.14 2.27
N TYR A 5 -2.80 -55.03 2.49
CA TYR A 5 -4.04 -54.64 1.81
C TYR A 5 -3.94 -53.10 1.74
N GLY A 6 -3.69 -52.46 0.60
CA GLY A 6 -4.43 -52.58 -0.65
C GLY A 6 -5.51 -51.51 -0.69
N CYS A 7 -5.12 -50.23 -0.66
CA CYS A 7 -6.01 -49.10 -0.94
C CYS A 7 -5.42 -48.33 -2.12
N GLU A 8 -5.74 -48.84 -3.30
CA GLU A 8 -5.45 -48.21 -4.58
C GLU A 8 -6.65 -47.34 -4.95
N GLN A 9 -6.53 -46.02 -4.84
CA GLN A 9 -7.54 -45.11 -5.37
C GLN A 9 -6.96 -43.74 -5.77
N ILE A 10 -6.68 -43.64 -7.08
CA ILE A 10 -6.90 -42.52 -8.02
C ILE A 10 -6.28 -41.15 -7.66
N PRO A 11 -5.29 -40.65 -8.43
CA PRO A 11 -4.96 -39.23 -8.44
C PRO A 11 -5.98 -38.47 -9.31
N SER A 12 -6.70 -37.50 -8.73
CA SER A 12 -7.47 -36.51 -9.49
C SER A 12 -6.98 -35.10 -9.15
N LEU A 13 -6.28 -34.48 -10.09
CA LEU A 13 -6.05 -33.03 -10.17
C LEU A 13 -6.01 -32.66 -11.67
N PRO A 14 -6.48 -31.46 -12.08
CA PRO A 14 -6.40 -30.22 -11.31
C PRO A 14 -7.67 -29.35 -11.33
N GLN A 15 -8.40 -29.27 -10.21
CA GLN A 15 -9.49 -28.30 -10.01
C GLN A 15 -8.99 -26.86 -9.77
N ALA A 16 -7.74 -26.71 -9.34
CA ALA A 16 -7.16 -25.41 -8.96
C ALA A 16 -7.12 -24.36 -10.09
N LYS A 17 -7.02 -24.78 -11.35
CA LYS A 17 -6.94 -23.85 -12.49
C LYS A 17 -8.31 -23.26 -12.89
N LYS A 18 -9.40 -23.98 -12.57
CA LYS A 18 -10.78 -23.55 -12.88
C LYS A 18 -11.22 -22.43 -11.94
N ASP A 19 -10.86 -22.55 -10.66
CA ASP A 19 -11.20 -21.58 -9.63
C ASP A 19 -10.52 -20.22 -9.85
N GLU A 20 -9.31 -20.21 -10.40
CA GLU A 20 -8.60 -18.96 -10.67
C GLU A 20 -9.20 -18.18 -11.85
N MET A 21 -9.70 -18.88 -12.88
CA MET A 21 -10.34 -18.26 -14.03
C MET A 21 -11.72 -17.68 -13.66
N GLN A 22 -12.46 -18.39 -12.80
CA GLN A 22 -13.77 -17.96 -12.31
C GLN A 22 -13.67 -16.73 -11.39
N ARG A 23 -12.59 -16.62 -10.58
CA ARG A 23 -12.32 -15.46 -9.73
C ARG A 23 -11.98 -14.19 -10.53
N ARG A 24 -11.24 -14.31 -11.63
CA ARG A 24 -10.91 -13.18 -12.50
C ARG A 24 -12.16 -12.67 -13.22
N GLN A 25 -13.01 -13.55 -13.71
CA GLN A 25 -14.25 -13.16 -14.40
C GLN A 25 -15.30 -12.53 -13.47
N LEU A 26 -15.45 -13.02 -12.23
CA LEU A 26 -16.34 -12.39 -11.24
C LEU A 26 -15.89 -10.97 -10.85
N SER A 27 -14.59 -10.71 -10.81
CA SER A 27 -14.01 -9.39 -10.48
C SER A 27 -14.32 -8.33 -11.54
N HIS A 28 -14.23 -8.69 -12.83
CA HIS A 28 -14.52 -7.76 -13.92
C HIS A 28 -16.02 -7.42 -14.01
N LEU A 29 -16.91 -8.39 -13.76
CA LEU A 29 -18.35 -8.18 -13.80
C LEU A 29 -18.86 -7.31 -12.63
N THR A 30 -18.29 -7.48 -11.44
CA THR A 30 -18.67 -6.70 -10.25
C THR A 30 -18.19 -5.25 -10.30
N CYS A 31 -16.99 -4.98 -10.81
CA CYS A 31 -16.50 -3.61 -11.01
C CYS A 31 -17.33 -2.85 -12.05
N GLY A 32 -17.70 -3.50 -13.17
CA GLY A 32 -18.52 -2.87 -14.20
C GLY A 32 -19.92 -2.48 -13.71
N PHE A 33 -20.54 -3.35 -12.90
CA PHE A 33 -21.86 -3.09 -12.32
C PHE A 33 -21.86 -1.93 -11.31
N LEU A 34 -20.84 -1.84 -10.45
CA LEU A 34 -20.72 -0.75 -9.48
C LEU A 34 -20.47 0.61 -10.13
N VAL A 35 -19.65 0.66 -11.19
CA VAL A 35 -19.42 1.89 -11.97
C VAL A 35 -20.71 2.35 -12.67
N TRP A 36 -21.46 1.40 -13.26
CA TRP A 36 -22.74 1.69 -13.89
C TRP A 36 -23.77 2.26 -12.88
N LEU A 37 -23.83 1.70 -11.67
CA LEU A 37 -24.72 2.15 -10.60
C LEU A 37 -24.35 3.56 -10.09
N MET A 38 -23.07 3.90 -9.99
CA MET A 38 -22.64 5.26 -9.64
C MET A 38 -22.97 6.30 -10.71
N CYS A 39 -22.80 5.97 -12.00
CA CYS A 39 -23.12 6.89 -13.09
C CYS A 39 -24.62 7.22 -13.18
N TRP A 40 -25.50 6.30 -12.77
CA TRP A 40 -26.94 6.53 -12.83
C TRP A 40 -27.46 7.47 -11.73
N ALA A 41 -26.79 7.51 -10.57
CA ALA A 41 -27.19 8.39 -9.46
C ALA A 41 -26.88 9.87 -9.70
N ALA A 42 -25.89 10.20 -10.54
CA ALA A 42 -25.48 11.58 -10.79
C ALA A 42 -26.39 12.34 -11.79
N ALA A 43 -27.24 11.62 -12.54
CA ALA A 43 -27.99 12.21 -13.66
C ALA A 43 -29.26 12.98 -13.26
N THR A 44 -29.70 12.94 -11.99
CA THR A 44 -31.01 13.50 -11.58
C THR A 44 -30.93 14.88 -10.92
N ALA A 45 -29.74 15.48 -10.78
CA ALA A 45 -29.56 16.77 -10.10
C ALA A 45 -29.36 17.95 -11.06
N SER A 46 -30.27 18.15 -12.02
CA SER A 46 -30.35 19.45 -12.72
C SER A 46 -31.25 20.38 -11.92
N ALA A 47 -30.68 21.38 -11.26
CA ALA A 47 -31.45 22.45 -10.61
C ALA A 47 -32.18 23.27 -11.68
N GLN A 48 -33.48 23.03 -11.87
CA GLN A 48 -34.29 23.85 -12.78
C GLN A 48 -34.64 25.17 -12.08
N THR A 49 -34.05 26.27 -12.53
CA THR A 49 -34.50 27.60 -12.11
C THR A 49 -35.90 27.86 -12.68
N PRO A 50 -36.90 28.19 -11.84
CA PRO A 50 -38.27 28.42 -12.30
C PRO A 50 -38.31 29.57 -13.32
N ALA A 51 -39.12 29.43 -14.36
CA ALA A 51 -39.28 30.45 -15.41
C ALA A 51 -39.95 31.71 -14.86
N VAL A 52 -39.55 32.89 -15.34
CA VAL A 52 -40.17 34.17 -14.96
C VAL A 52 -41.41 34.38 -15.85
N PRO A 53 -42.61 34.63 -15.28
CA PRO A 53 -43.81 34.88 -16.06
C PRO A 53 -43.69 36.18 -16.87
N THR A 54 -44.12 36.15 -18.14
CA THR A 54 -44.12 37.31 -19.03
C THR A 54 -45.47 38.03 -18.96
N GLY A 55 -45.54 39.16 -18.26
CA GLY A 55 -46.74 39.99 -18.13
C GLY A 55 -46.84 40.71 -16.79
N PRO A 56 -47.92 41.48 -16.53
CA PRO A 56 -48.17 42.07 -15.22
C PRO A 56 -48.34 40.96 -14.18
N VAL A 57 -47.50 40.96 -13.15
CA VAL A 57 -47.54 40.02 -12.03
C VAL A 57 -48.34 40.61 -10.87
N THR A 58 -49.11 39.77 -10.20
CA THR A 58 -49.74 40.15 -8.93
C THR A 58 -48.67 40.24 -7.83
N LEU A 59 -48.98 40.96 -6.74
CA LEU A 59 -48.09 41.09 -5.60
C LEU A 59 -47.73 39.73 -5.00
N GLU A 60 -48.71 38.85 -4.86
CA GLU A 60 -48.53 37.49 -4.32
C GLU A 60 -47.57 36.69 -5.21
N GLN A 61 -47.73 36.80 -6.54
CA GLN A 61 -46.87 36.08 -7.48
C GLN A 61 -45.45 36.65 -7.50
N ALA A 62 -45.30 37.97 -7.33
CA ALA A 62 -44.00 38.62 -7.18
C ALA A 62 -43.29 38.17 -5.89
N LEU A 63 -44.01 38.02 -4.77
CA LEU A 63 -43.46 37.55 -3.51
C LEU A 63 -42.99 36.10 -3.58
N VAL A 64 -43.80 35.21 -4.17
CA VAL A 64 -43.41 33.79 -4.37
C VAL A 64 -42.16 33.69 -5.24
N LEU A 65 -42.08 34.48 -6.31
CA LEU A 65 -40.92 34.50 -7.19
C LEU A 65 -39.69 35.07 -6.48
N ALA A 66 -39.86 36.14 -5.70
CA ALA A 66 -38.80 36.75 -4.91
C ALA A 66 -38.27 35.79 -3.85
N GLU A 67 -39.13 35.07 -3.13
CA GLU A 67 -38.69 34.08 -2.13
C GLU A 67 -37.86 32.97 -2.78
N ALA A 68 -38.30 32.45 -3.93
CA ALA A 68 -37.62 31.38 -4.65
C ALA A 68 -36.26 31.80 -5.25
N ARG A 69 -36.04 33.10 -5.50
CA ARG A 69 -34.84 33.61 -6.20
C ARG A 69 -34.00 34.59 -5.36
N SER A 70 -34.42 34.91 -4.15
CA SER A 70 -33.71 35.87 -3.31
C SER A 70 -32.43 35.25 -2.76
N GLU A 71 -31.29 35.79 -3.20
CA GLU A 71 -29.98 35.39 -2.71
C GLU A 71 -29.82 35.67 -1.21
N SER A 72 -30.46 36.71 -0.66
CA SER A 72 -30.40 36.98 0.77
C SER A 72 -31.10 35.89 1.60
N ILE A 73 -32.24 35.39 1.10
CA ILE A 73 -32.95 34.25 1.72
C ILE A 73 -32.14 32.97 1.55
N ALA A 74 -31.51 32.76 0.39
CA ALA A 74 -30.62 31.62 0.16
C ALA A 74 -29.44 31.62 1.14
N ILE A 75 -28.78 32.77 1.34
CA ILE A 75 -27.68 32.94 2.30
C ILE A 75 -28.16 32.69 3.73
N ALA A 76 -29.33 33.22 4.10
CA ALA A 76 -29.91 33.00 5.42
C ALA A 76 -30.19 31.51 5.69
N ARG A 77 -30.79 30.81 4.72
CA ARG A 77 -31.04 29.36 4.80
C ARG A 77 -29.74 28.55 4.90
N ALA A 78 -28.72 28.91 4.11
CA ALA A 78 -27.39 28.32 4.22
C ALA A 78 -26.76 28.57 5.60
N GLY A 79 -27.05 29.72 6.22
CA GLY A 79 -26.69 30.04 7.60
C GLY A 79 -27.28 29.06 8.61
N VAL A 80 -28.58 28.80 8.52
CA VAL A 80 -29.29 27.83 9.38
C VAL A 80 -28.72 26.43 9.19
N GLN A 81 -28.58 25.97 7.94
CA GLN A 81 -28.04 24.64 7.63
C GLN A 81 -26.63 24.45 8.20
N ARG A 82 -25.78 25.49 8.16
CA ARG A 82 -24.46 25.46 8.78
C ARG A 82 -24.55 25.33 10.29
N ALA A 83 -25.41 26.11 10.94
CA ALA A 83 -25.59 26.05 12.39
C ALA A 83 -26.08 24.67 12.86
N GLU A 84 -26.98 24.04 12.11
CA GLU A 84 -27.42 22.65 12.35
C GLU A 84 -26.25 21.67 12.21
N GLY A 85 -25.42 21.82 11.17
CA GLY A 85 -24.21 21.02 10.99
C GLY A 85 -23.23 21.15 12.18
N GLU A 86 -23.04 22.37 12.68
CA GLU A 86 -22.21 22.61 13.88
C GLU A 86 -22.82 21.98 15.14
N GLN A 87 -24.15 22.04 15.30
CA GLN A 87 -24.85 21.39 16.41
C GLN A 87 -24.64 19.86 16.37
N VAL A 88 -24.78 19.25 15.19
CA VAL A 88 -24.56 17.81 15.00
C VAL A 88 -23.11 17.46 15.31
N ARG A 89 -22.14 18.22 14.78
CA ARG A 89 -20.71 18.02 15.06
C ARG A 89 -20.40 18.08 16.55
N ALA A 90 -20.92 19.10 17.24
CA ALA A 90 -20.75 19.26 18.69
C ALA A 90 -21.37 18.09 19.48
N ARG A 91 -22.54 17.59 19.04
CA ARG A 91 -23.18 16.43 19.66
C ARG A 91 -22.42 15.13 19.42
N SER A 92 -21.81 14.94 18.25
CA SER A 92 -20.97 13.78 17.94
C SER A 92 -19.78 13.64 18.88
N GLY A 93 -19.26 14.75 19.40
CA GLY A 93 -18.21 14.76 20.42
C GLY A 93 -18.59 14.09 21.75
N ARG A 94 -19.88 13.79 21.98
CA ARG A 94 -20.35 13.02 23.15
C ARG A 94 -20.23 11.51 22.98
N PHE A 95 -19.95 11.04 21.76
CA PHE A 95 -19.87 9.62 21.43
C PHE A 95 -18.42 9.21 21.13
N PRO A 96 -18.06 7.93 21.40
CA PRO A 96 -16.73 7.42 21.06
C PRO A 96 -16.51 7.46 19.55
N GLN A 97 -15.29 7.85 19.16
CA GLN A 97 -14.85 7.79 17.77
C GLN A 97 -14.33 6.38 17.49
N MET A 98 -14.90 5.73 16.48
CA MET A 98 -14.47 4.40 16.06
C MET A 98 -13.63 4.53 14.79
N SER A 99 -12.38 4.08 14.82
CA SER A 99 -11.49 4.03 13.66
C SER A 99 -10.84 2.65 13.56
N ALA A 100 -10.77 2.09 12.35
CA ALA A 100 -10.12 0.81 12.08
C ALA A 100 -8.98 1.03 11.07
N SER A 101 -7.81 0.46 11.36
CA SER A 101 -6.66 0.45 10.45
C SER A 101 -5.95 -0.89 10.54
N ALA A 102 -5.36 -1.33 9.42
CA ALA A 102 -4.58 -2.55 9.34
C ALA A 102 -3.32 -2.25 8.51
N SER A 103 -2.16 -2.56 9.08
CA SER A 103 -0.86 -2.37 8.42
C SER A 103 -0.06 -3.67 8.51
N TYR A 104 0.65 -4.01 7.44
CA TYR A 104 1.53 -5.17 7.37
C TYR A 104 2.88 -4.73 6.83
N ASP A 105 3.87 -4.71 7.73
CA ASP A 105 5.26 -4.42 7.38
C ASP A 105 6.05 -5.73 7.33
N ARG A 106 6.75 -5.94 6.22
CA ARG A 106 7.67 -7.06 6.04
C ARG A 106 9.08 -6.54 5.88
N ALA A 107 9.89 -6.67 6.92
CA ALA A 107 11.34 -6.48 6.80
C ALA A 107 11.96 -7.73 6.16
N LEU A 108 12.75 -7.55 5.10
CA LEU A 108 13.57 -8.62 4.54
C LEU A 108 14.91 -8.65 5.29
N ALA A 109 15.46 -9.84 5.52
CA ALA A 109 16.84 -9.98 5.98
C ALA A 109 17.77 -9.32 4.95
N SER A 110 18.80 -8.63 5.42
CA SER A 110 19.75 -7.98 4.52
C SER A 110 20.58 -9.06 3.84
N GLU A 111 20.56 -9.14 2.52
CA GLU A 111 21.45 -10.04 1.73
C GLU A 111 22.94 -9.77 1.99
N PHE A 112 23.27 -8.67 2.68
CA PHE A 112 24.61 -8.27 3.07
C PHE A 112 24.97 -8.62 4.52
N GLU A 113 24.07 -9.26 5.27
CA GLU A 113 24.31 -9.72 6.63
C GLU A 113 25.32 -10.88 6.58
N GLY A 114 26.54 -10.65 7.08
CA GLY A 114 27.62 -11.64 7.13
C GLY A 114 28.67 -11.58 6.01
N ILE A 115 28.53 -10.75 4.97
CA ILE A 115 29.59 -10.58 3.95
C ILE A 115 30.88 -10.01 4.55
N PHE A 116 30.76 -9.17 5.59
CA PHE A 116 31.90 -8.52 6.23
C PHE A 116 32.45 -9.28 7.45
N ASP A 117 31.88 -10.45 7.80
CA ASP A 117 32.37 -11.28 8.90
C ASP A 117 33.61 -12.11 8.52
N THR A 118 34.06 -12.07 7.27
CA THR A 118 35.32 -12.69 6.83
C THR A 118 36.52 -11.77 7.11
N GLY A 119 36.75 -11.50 8.39
CA GLY A 119 37.83 -10.63 8.88
C GLY A 119 39.08 -11.34 9.41
N ALA A 120 39.21 -12.66 9.24
CA ALA A 120 40.45 -13.38 9.54
C ALA A 120 41.04 -13.91 8.22
N SER A 121 41.92 -13.12 7.61
CA SER A 121 42.73 -13.58 6.49
C SER A 121 43.41 -14.90 6.88
N ALA A 122 43.36 -15.92 6.01
CA ALA A 122 44.01 -17.21 6.25
C ALA A 122 45.54 -17.09 6.48
N CYS A 123 46.10 -15.92 6.19
CA CYS A 123 47.47 -15.54 6.48
C CYS A 123 47.55 -14.74 7.78
N ALA A 124 48.50 -15.12 8.64
CA ALA A 124 48.92 -14.25 9.74
C ALA A 124 49.47 -12.93 9.16
N PRO A 125 49.13 -11.78 9.77
CA PRO A 125 49.54 -10.46 9.28
C PRO A 125 51.06 -10.34 9.19
N PHE A 126 51.54 -9.53 8.26
CA PHE A 126 52.96 -9.19 8.14
C PHE A 126 53.38 -8.32 9.34
N ALA A 127 54.43 -8.73 10.05
CA ALA A 127 54.91 -8.06 11.26
C ALA A 127 56.37 -7.62 11.08
N PRO A 128 56.64 -6.45 10.45
CA PRO A 128 58.00 -6.01 10.19
C PRO A 128 58.75 -5.68 11.48
N ASN A 129 59.90 -6.31 11.71
CA ASN A 129 60.81 -5.98 12.79
C ASN A 129 62.13 -5.40 12.24
N PRO A 130 62.28 -4.06 12.16
CA PRO A 130 63.49 -3.44 11.63
C PRO A 130 64.71 -3.60 12.55
N ALA A 131 64.49 -3.94 13.83
CA ALA A 131 65.56 -4.18 14.79
C ALA A 131 66.10 -5.63 14.76
N ALA A 132 65.43 -6.54 14.04
CA ALA A 132 65.90 -7.91 13.86
C ALA A 132 67.12 -7.96 12.90
N PRO A 133 67.99 -8.98 13.05
CA PRO A 133 69.02 -9.27 12.06
C PRO A 133 68.45 -9.37 10.64
N LEU A 134 69.23 -8.96 9.64
CA LEU A 134 68.85 -9.05 8.23
C LEU A 134 68.25 -10.41 7.79
N PRO A 135 68.79 -11.59 8.19
CA PRO A 135 68.20 -12.87 7.77
C PRO A 135 66.77 -13.06 8.27
N ASP A 136 66.46 -12.63 9.50
CA ASP A 136 65.12 -12.78 10.09
C ASP A 136 64.09 -11.83 9.46
N ARG A 137 64.56 -10.70 8.94
CA ARG A 137 63.73 -9.75 8.20
C ARG A 137 63.36 -10.29 6.83
N VAL A 138 64.32 -10.91 6.15
CA VAL A 138 64.10 -11.51 4.82
C VAL A 138 63.15 -12.69 4.94
N SER A 139 63.31 -13.53 5.96
CA SER A 139 62.41 -14.69 6.16
C SER A 139 60.95 -14.28 6.45
N GLU A 140 60.71 -13.20 7.19
CA GLU A 140 59.36 -12.68 7.43
C GLU A 140 58.73 -12.08 6.16
N ILE A 141 59.54 -11.46 5.30
CA ILE A 141 59.10 -10.96 3.99
C ILE A 141 58.77 -12.12 3.06
N GLU A 142 59.63 -13.15 2.98
CA GLU A 142 59.40 -14.36 2.18
C GLU A 142 58.13 -15.09 2.63
N ARG A 143 57.92 -15.28 3.94
CA ARG A 143 56.70 -15.86 4.52
C ARG A 143 55.44 -15.09 4.08
N ALA A 144 55.48 -13.76 4.14
CA ALA A 144 54.34 -12.92 3.79
C ALA A 144 54.02 -12.98 2.29
N ILE A 145 55.05 -13.04 1.44
CA ILE A 145 54.91 -13.18 -0.02
C ILE A 145 54.35 -14.55 -0.40
N ASP A 146 54.85 -15.62 0.23
CA ASP A 146 54.41 -16.99 -0.03
C ASP A 146 52.95 -17.22 0.37
N CYS A 147 52.53 -16.67 1.51
CA CYS A 147 51.12 -16.75 1.91
C CYS A 147 50.21 -15.96 0.94
N HIS A 148 50.70 -14.82 0.43
CA HIS A 148 49.96 -14.02 -0.54
C HIS A 148 49.88 -14.70 -1.92
N SER A 149 50.88 -15.49 -2.32
CA SER A 149 50.84 -16.25 -3.57
C SER A 149 49.91 -17.47 -3.48
N ALA A 150 49.92 -18.17 -2.33
CA ALA A 150 49.02 -19.29 -2.05
C ALA A 150 47.54 -18.85 -1.93
N GLY A 151 47.28 -17.66 -1.39
CA GLY A 151 45.92 -17.09 -1.34
C GLY A 151 45.37 -16.65 -2.70
N ARG A 152 46.23 -16.53 -3.73
CA ARG A 152 45.85 -16.05 -5.06
C ARG A 152 45.40 -17.15 -6.03
N THR A 153 45.58 -18.44 -5.67
CA THR A 153 45.25 -19.59 -6.53
C THR A 153 43.81 -20.09 -6.41
N HIS A 154 42.93 -19.40 -5.67
CA HIS A 154 41.49 -19.64 -5.68
C HIS A 154 40.78 -18.52 -6.43
N GLY A 155 40.78 -18.66 -7.76
CA GLY A 155 40.18 -17.71 -8.71
C GLY A 155 40.19 -18.27 -10.13
N ALA A 156 39.67 -19.47 -10.32
CA ALA A 156 39.21 -20.03 -11.59
C ALA A 156 38.01 -20.94 -11.31
#